data_AF-A0A9W8Y5Z6-F1
#
_entry.id   AF-A0A9W8Y5Z6-F1
#
_cell.length_a   1.000
_cell.length_b   1.000
_cell.length_c   1.000
_cell.angle_alpha   90.00
_cell.angle_beta   90.00
_cell.angle_gamma   90.00
#
_symmetry.space_group_name_H-M   'P 1'
#
loop_
_entity.id
_entity.type
_entity.pdbx_description
1 polymer ?
#
loop_
_entity_poly.entity_id
_entity_poly.type
_entity_poly.pdbx_seq_one_letter_code
_entity_poly.pdbx_strand_id
1 'polypeptide(L)'
;MATHDSTAASPPPDDYPRMLCMPVEMHDAIFNELKLSDAVAGNVYGQRLRQTNRYFFGLIELIDPPDHNTLLYLEKTPWAEDNDIFTCKYCLTLRHKSAFGDGMLQGNRARGGCDSKKRFCADCGFDVSASGSRYPRSTDTMVNGERWVWCRDCRKVKKGDEAGLDICQQCCRDCYGAYGCACEKKEKCCSAEKRATTGEMNREHKL
;
A
#
# COMPACT_ATOMS: atom_id res chain seq x y z
N MET A 1 -55.69 15.40 34.36
CA MET A 1 -54.84 15.91 33.26
C MET A 1 -53.54 15.14 33.28
N ALA A 2 -53.41 14.09 32.47
CA ALA A 2 -52.16 13.37 32.27
C ALA A 2 -51.92 13.34 30.76
N THR A 3 -50.92 14.09 30.31
CA THR A 3 -50.50 14.17 28.91
C THR A 3 -49.64 12.95 28.60
N HIS A 4 -50.12 12.10 27.71
CA HIS A 4 -49.32 11.05 27.09
C HIS A 4 -48.31 11.70 26.14
N ASP A 5 -47.04 11.73 26.53
CA ASP A 5 -45.93 12.09 25.66
C ASP A 5 -45.51 10.82 24.89
N SER A 6 -45.95 10.74 23.62
CA SER A 6 -45.57 9.68 22.70
C SER A 6 -44.35 10.13 21.92
N THR A 7 -43.16 9.89 22.46
CA THR A 7 -41.91 10.00 21.70
C THR A 7 -41.83 8.82 20.74
N ALA A 8 -42.35 9.00 19.53
CA ALA A 8 -42.17 8.05 18.44
C ALA A 8 -40.67 7.96 18.11
N ALA A 9 -40.06 6.82 18.43
CA ALA A 9 -38.72 6.48 17.97
C ALA A 9 -38.72 6.44 16.43
N SER A 10 -37.91 7.29 15.81
CA SER A 10 -37.67 7.28 14.37
C SER A 10 -37.19 5.89 13.92
N PRO A 11 -37.70 5.33 12.81
CA PRO A 11 -37.22 4.05 12.28
C PRO A 11 -35.73 4.16 11.93
N PRO A 12 -34.95 3.07 12.11
CA PRO A 12 -33.55 3.06 11.71
C PRO A 12 -33.43 3.33 10.20
N PRO A 13 -32.39 4.03 9.73
CA PRO A 13 -32.24 4.34 8.32
C PRO A 13 -32.05 3.03 7.53
N ASP A 14 -33.04 2.68 6.71
CA ASP A 14 -33.03 1.59 5.72
C ASP A 14 -32.12 1.94 4.51
N ASP A 15 -30.88 2.37 4.77
CA ASP A 15 -29.98 2.88 3.73
C ASP A 15 -28.72 2.03 3.59
N TYR A 16 -28.89 0.71 3.66
CA TYR A 16 -27.85 -0.18 3.14
C TYR A 16 -27.77 0.01 1.62
N PRO A 17 -26.56 0.16 1.04
CA PRO A 17 -26.42 0.33 -0.40
C PRO A 17 -27.12 -0.83 -1.11
N ARG A 18 -28.14 -0.54 -1.93
CA ARG A 18 -28.97 -1.56 -2.61
C ARG A 18 -28.17 -2.66 -3.29
N MET A 19 -26.96 -2.32 -3.75
CA MET A 19 -26.00 -3.28 -4.30
C MET A 19 -25.67 -4.41 -3.32
N LEU A 20 -25.28 -4.12 -2.07
CA LEU A 20 -24.82 -5.13 -1.11
C LEU A 20 -25.94 -6.04 -0.57
N CYS A 21 -27.20 -5.68 -0.77
CA CYS A 21 -28.35 -6.46 -0.33
C CYS A 21 -28.80 -7.51 -1.36
N MET A 22 -28.18 -7.58 -2.53
CA MET A 22 -28.51 -8.60 -3.52
C MET A 22 -27.93 -9.97 -3.13
N PRO A 23 -28.58 -11.07 -3.58
CA PRO A 23 -28.02 -12.41 -3.46
C PRO A 23 -26.62 -12.50 -4.10
N VAL A 24 -25.75 -13.35 -3.54
CA VAL A 24 -24.36 -13.48 -3.99
C VAL A 24 -24.26 -13.95 -5.44
N GLU A 25 -25.25 -14.70 -5.92
CA GLU A 25 -25.37 -15.15 -7.30
C GLU A 25 -25.53 -13.97 -8.28
N MET A 26 -26.24 -12.91 -7.86
CA MET A 26 -26.37 -11.69 -8.67
C MET A 26 -25.04 -10.92 -8.71
N HIS A 27 -24.28 -10.93 -7.62
CA HIS A 27 -22.93 -10.34 -7.61
C HIS A 27 -21.96 -11.09 -8.52
N ASP A 28 -22.01 -12.43 -8.52
CA ASP A 28 -21.21 -13.24 -9.44
C ASP A 28 -21.60 -12.99 -10.90
N ALA A 29 -22.90 -12.92 -11.22
CA ALA A 29 -23.37 -12.57 -12.56
C ALA A 29 -22.85 -11.20 -13.01
N ILE A 30 -22.96 -10.17 -12.16
CA ILE A 30 -22.42 -8.83 -12.47
C ILE A 30 -20.91 -8.88 -12.67
N PHE A 31 -20.19 -9.62 -11.82
CA PHE A 31 -18.75 -9.76 -11.95
C PHE A 31 -18.35 -10.44 -13.26
N ASN A 32 -19.06 -11.47 -13.70
CA ASN A 32 -18.83 -12.15 -14.97
C ASN A 32 -19.09 -11.22 -16.17
N GLU A 33 -20.14 -10.39 -16.12
CA GLU A 33 -20.37 -9.37 -17.15
C GLU A 33 -19.24 -8.33 -17.20
N LEU A 34 -18.75 -7.89 -16.04
CA LEU A 34 -17.61 -6.96 -15.96
C LEU A 34 -16.35 -7.56 -16.58
N LYS A 35 -16.09 -8.86 -16.38
CA LYS A 35 -14.97 -9.58 -17.03
C LYS A 35 -15.10 -9.59 -18.55
N LEU A 36 -16.29 -9.96 -19.05
CA LEU A 36 -16.54 -10.09 -20.49
C LEU A 36 -16.36 -8.74 -21.20
N SER A 37 -16.85 -7.67 -20.58
CA SER A 37 -16.72 -6.31 -21.12
C SER A 37 -15.28 -5.82 -21.23
N ASP A 38 -14.33 -6.48 -20.56
CA ASP A 38 -12.95 -6.05 -20.40
C ASP A 38 -11.91 -7.14 -20.72
N ALA A 39 -12.32 -8.11 -21.55
CA ALA A 39 -11.47 -9.24 -21.95
C ALA A 39 -10.18 -8.80 -22.65
N VAL A 40 -10.16 -7.60 -23.24
CA VAL A 40 -9.00 -7.03 -23.93
C VAL A 40 -7.99 -6.40 -22.96
N ALA A 41 -8.44 -5.81 -21.84
CA ALA A 41 -7.55 -5.08 -20.92
C ALA A 41 -7.29 -5.81 -19.61
N GLY A 42 -7.88 -6.98 -19.36
CA GLY A 42 -7.56 -7.84 -18.21
C GLY A 42 -8.34 -7.53 -16.94
N ASN A 43 -9.67 -7.52 -16.98
CA ASN A 43 -10.57 -7.39 -15.82
C ASN A 43 -10.20 -6.24 -14.85
N VAL A 44 -9.92 -5.06 -15.39
CA VAL A 44 -9.74 -3.78 -14.69
C VAL A 44 -10.95 -3.49 -13.81
N TYR A 45 -12.17 -3.68 -14.32
CA TYR A 45 -13.39 -3.40 -13.55
C TYR A 45 -13.53 -4.29 -12.31
N GLY A 46 -13.18 -5.58 -12.43
CA GLY A 46 -13.09 -6.47 -11.29
C GLY A 46 -12.10 -5.98 -10.25
N GLN A 47 -10.91 -5.54 -10.66
CA GLN A 47 -9.94 -4.98 -9.72
C GLN A 47 -10.42 -3.69 -9.05
N ARG A 48 -11.11 -2.81 -9.79
CA ARG A 48 -11.73 -1.61 -9.20
C ARG A 48 -12.78 -1.99 -8.17
N LEU A 49 -13.63 -2.98 -8.48
CA LEU A 49 -14.66 -3.45 -7.55
C LEU A 49 -14.05 -4.01 -6.26
N ARG A 50 -12.96 -4.79 -6.36
CA ARG A 50 -12.20 -5.28 -5.18
C ARG A 50 -11.66 -4.18 -4.29
N GLN A 51 -11.34 -3.00 -4.85
CA GLN A 51 -10.81 -1.87 -4.09
C GLN A 51 -11.91 -1.09 -3.35
N THR A 52 -13.19 -1.32 -3.66
CA THR A 52 -14.29 -0.53 -3.06
C THR A 52 -14.61 -0.93 -1.62
N ASN A 53 -14.69 -2.24 -1.32
CA ASN A 53 -15.04 -2.73 0.00
C ASN A 53 -14.53 -4.16 0.26
N ARG A 54 -14.55 -4.56 1.54
CA ARG A 54 -14.09 -5.88 2.00
C ARG A 54 -14.92 -7.04 1.46
N TYR A 55 -16.21 -6.82 1.19
CA TYR A 55 -17.11 -7.85 0.68
C TYR A 55 -16.71 -8.27 -0.73
N PHE A 56 -16.59 -7.33 -1.68
CA PHE A 56 -16.17 -7.62 -3.04
C PHE A 56 -14.72 -8.06 -3.14
N PHE A 57 -13.85 -7.55 -2.27
CA PHE A 57 -12.49 -8.06 -2.15
C PHE A 57 -12.48 -9.57 -1.92
N GLY A 58 -13.18 -10.04 -0.88
CA GLY A 58 -13.24 -11.45 -0.51
C GLY A 58 -14.02 -12.31 -1.51
N LEU A 59 -15.13 -11.79 -2.05
CA LEU A 59 -15.94 -12.50 -3.05
C LEU A 59 -15.11 -12.80 -4.30
N ILE A 60 -14.41 -11.80 -4.82
CA ILE A 60 -13.61 -11.97 -6.04
C ILE A 60 -12.36 -12.82 -5.76
N GLU A 61 -11.74 -12.69 -4.58
CA GLU A 61 -10.64 -13.57 -4.19
C GLU A 61 -11.06 -15.04 -4.12
N LEU A 62 -12.32 -15.32 -3.79
CA LEU A 62 -12.85 -16.69 -3.78
C LEU A 62 -13.16 -17.22 -5.18
N ILE A 63 -13.78 -16.40 -6.04
CA ILE A 63 -14.28 -16.82 -7.35
C ILE A 63 -13.17 -16.80 -8.42
N ASP A 64 -12.34 -15.75 -8.40
CA ASP A 64 -11.31 -15.50 -9.42
C ASP A 64 -10.12 -14.73 -8.81
N PRO A 65 -9.27 -15.42 -8.04
CA PRO A 65 -8.12 -14.80 -7.43
C PRO A 65 -7.20 -14.20 -8.52
N PRO A 66 -6.79 -12.93 -8.39
CA PRO A 66 -5.91 -12.31 -9.37
C PRO A 66 -4.55 -13.01 -9.44
N ASP A 67 -4.06 -13.27 -10.65
CA ASP A 67 -2.65 -13.59 -10.85
C ASP A 67 -1.79 -12.33 -10.80
N HIS A 68 -0.59 -12.46 -10.26
CA HIS A 68 0.36 -11.35 -10.17
C HIS A 68 0.77 -10.79 -11.54
N ASN A 69 0.90 -11.63 -12.57
CA ASN A 69 1.26 -11.14 -13.91
C ASN A 69 0.11 -10.36 -14.55
N THR A 70 -1.14 -10.76 -14.29
CA THR A 70 -2.32 -10.00 -14.69
C THR A 70 -2.29 -8.61 -14.06
N LEU A 71 -2.02 -8.50 -12.76
CA LEU A 71 -1.91 -7.19 -12.09
C LEU A 71 -0.77 -6.34 -12.66
N LEU A 72 0.40 -6.94 -12.95
CA LEU A 72 1.51 -6.23 -13.61
C LEU A 72 1.17 -5.77 -15.02
N TYR A 73 0.31 -6.49 -15.74
CA TYR A 73 -0.23 -6.04 -17.02
C TYR A 73 -1.18 -4.86 -16.83
N LEU A 74 -2.09 -4.94 -15.85
CA LEU A 74 -3.02 -3.86 -15.52
C LEU A 74 -2.31 -2.57 -15.10
N GLU A 75 -1.21 -2.69 -14.35
CA GLU A 75 -0.35 -1.57 -13.99
C GLU A 75 0.18 -0.81 -15.22
N LYS A 76 0.24 -1.42 -16.40
CA LYS A 76 0.70 -0.74 -17.62
C LYS A 76 -0.43 -0.07 -18.42
N THR A 77 -1.66 -0.15 -17.95
CA THR A 77 -2.79 0.51 -18.60
C THR A 77 -2.74 2.02 -18.38
N PRO A 78 -3.23 2.84 -19.33
CA PRO A 78 -3.30 4.29 -19.16
C PRO A 78 -4.03 4.69 -17.87
N TRP A 79 -5.12 4.00 -17.53
CA TRP A 79 -5.82 4.23 -16.27
C TRP A 79 -4.91 4.09 -15.04
N ALA A 80 -4.10 3.03 -14.97
CA ALA A 80 -3.21 2.83 -13.84
C ALA A 80 -2.04 3.83 -13.86
N GLU A 81 -1.64 4.32 -15.03
CA GLU A 81 -0.62 5.38 -15.17
C GLU A 81 -1.15 6.71 -14.66
N ASP A 82 -2.30 7.14 -15.17
CA ASP A 82 -2.95 8.40 -14.80
C ASP A 82 -3.30 8.49 -13.31
N ASN A 83 -3.56 7.34 -12.67
CA ASN A 83 -3.94 7.26 -11.27
C ASN A 83 -2.81 6.78 -10.35
N ASP A 84 -1.56 6.75 -10.82
CA ASP A 84 -0.40 6.36 -10.00
C ASP A 84 -0.58 4.99 -9.29
N ILE A 85 -1.17 4.02 -9.98
CA ILE A 85 -1.50 2.69 -9.45
C ILE A 85 -0.38 1.69 -9.77
N PHE A 86 0.00 0.90 -8.78
CA PHE A 86 1.09 -0.05 -8.82
C PHE A 86 0.69 -1.40 -8.20
N THR A 87 1.32 -2.48 -8.66
CA THR A 87 1.07 -3.85 -8.20
C THR A 87 1.89 -4.18 -6.95
N CYS A 88 1.24 -4.84 -5.98
CA CYS A 88 1.92 -5.51 -4.87
C CYS A 88 1.96 -7.03 -5.09
N LYS A 89 3.16 -7.61 -5.02
CA LYS A 89 3.38 -9.05 -5.17
C LYS A 89 2.72 -9.91 -4.09
N TYR A 90 2.59 -9.41 -2.86
CA TYR A 90 2.19 -10.24 -1.73
C TYR A 90 0.68 -10.22 -1.48
N CYS A 91 0.06 -9.04 -1.40
CA CYS A 91 -1.38 -8.96 -1.22
C CYS A 91 -2.17 -9.08 -2.53
N LEU A 92 -1.49 -9.19 -3.69
CA LEU A 92 -2.12 -9.32 -5.01
C LEU A 92 -3.23 -8.28 -5.23
N THR A 93 -2.88 -7.03 -4.95
CA THR A 93 -3.74 -5.86 -5.18
C THR A 93 -2.98 -4.77 -5.89
N LEU A 94 -3.69 -4.06 -6.75
CA LEU A 94 -3.31 -2.74 -7.22
C LEU A 94 -3.47 -1.72 -6.07
N ARG A 95 -2.48 -0.85 -5.88
CA ARG A 95 -2.44 0.16 -4.82
C ARG A 95 -1.90 1.47 -5.38
N HIS A 96 -2.36 2.60 -4.84
CA HIS A 96 -1.80 3.90 -5.18
C HIS A 96 -0.32 3.99 -4.75
N LYS A 97 0.47 4.82 -5.43
CA LYS A 97 1.91 5.01 -5.15
C LYS A 97 2.21 5.31 -3.69
N SER A 98 1.30 6.02 -3.02
CA SER A 98 1.42 6.37 -1.60
C SER A 98 1.45 5.17 -0.66
N ALA A 99 1.05 3.98 -1.11
CA ALA A 99 1.12 2.75 -0.33
C ALA A 99 2.48 2.05 -0.43
N PHE A 100 3.41 2.55 -1.25
CA PHE A 100 4.73 1.94 -1.47
C PHE A 100 5.82 2.80 -0.85
N GLY A 101 6.89 2.16 -0.40
CA GLY A 101 8.11 2.89 -0.05
C GLY A 101 8.75 3.52 -1.28
N ASP A 102 9.37 4.68 -1.17
CA ASP A 102 9.90 5.43 -2.32
C ASP A 102 10.89 4.60 -3.16
N GLY A 103 11.74 3.79 -2.49
CA GLY A 103 12.68 2.89 -3.16
C GLY A 103 12.01 1.72 -3.91
N MET A 104 10.72 1.47 -3.71
CA MET A 104 9.92 0.49 -4.48
C MET A 104 9.39 1.08 -5.79
N LEU A 105 9.39 2.40 -5.93
CA LEU A 105 8.88 3.12 -7.10
C LEU A 105 9.99 3.62 -8.03
N GLN A 106 11.26 3.37 -7.69
CA GLN A 106 12.43 3.89 -8.38
C GLN A 106 13.31 2.78 -9.00
N GLY A 107 14.16 3.18 -9.96
CA GLY A 107 15.15 2.32 -10.60
C GLY A 107 14.54 1.05 -11.20
N ASN A 108 15.17 -0.10 -10.97
CA ASN A 108 14.74 -1.38 -11.53
C ASN A 108 13.34 -1.82 -11.06
N ARG A 109 12.82 -1.26 -9.95
CA ARG A 109 11.50 -1.57 -9.40
C ARG A 109 10.41 -0.60 -9.86
N ALA A 110 10.76 0.47 -10.55
CA ALA A 110 9.82 1.40 -11.15
C ALA A 110 8.90 0.69 -12.16
N ARG A 111 7.86 1.39 -12.63
CA ARG A 111 6.96 0.87 -13.67
C ARG A 111 7.77 0.47 -14.90
N GLY A 112 7.52 -0.73 -15.43
CA GLY A 112 8.27 -1.26 -16.57
C GLY A 112 9.71 -1.71 -16.28
N GLY A 113 10.23 -1.49 -15.07
CA GLY A 113 11.56 -1.96 -14.66
C GLY A 113 11.66 -3.48 -14.58
N CYS A 114 12.86 -4.03 -14.74
CA CYS A 114 13.11 -5.48 -14.75
C CYS A 114 12.75 -6.19 -13.43
N ASP A 115 12.77 -5.44 -12.32
CA ASP A 115 12.41 -5.89 -10.98
C ASP A 115 11.05 -5.35 -10.50
N SER A 116 10.23 -4.78 -11.38
CA SER A 116 8.85 -4.35 -11.06
C SER A 116 8.04 -5.48 -10.40
N LYS A 117 8.21 -6.73 -10.87
CA LYS A 117 7.60 -7.93 -10.29
C LYS A 117 8.04 -8.27 -8.87
N LYS A 118 9.05 -7.58 -8.31
CA LYS A 118 9.51 -7.77 -6.94
C LYS A 118 8.92 -6.72 -5.99
N ARG A 119 8.10 -5.78 -6.50
CA ARG A 119 7.52 -4.70 -5.71
C ARG A 119 6.50 -5.21 -4.70
N PHE A 120 6.45 -4.55 -3.54
CA PHE A 120 5.44 -4.77 -2.53
C PHE A 120 5.10 -3.48 -1.80
N CYS A 121 3.85 -3.36 -1.33
CA CYS A 121 3.41 -2.21 -0.56
C CYS A 121 4.04 -2.20 0.83
N ALA A 122 4.06 -1.03 1.46
CA ALA A 122 4.60 -0.82 2.80
C ALA A 122 3.90 -1.71 3.84
N ASP A 123 2.57 -1.88 3.75
CA ASP A 123 1.83 -2.74 4.68
C ASP A 123 2.32 -4.20 4.63
N CYS A 124 2.44 -4.79 3.44
CA CYS A 124 3.04 -6.13 3.29
C CYS A 124 4.52 -6.14 3.66
N GLY A 125 5.23 -5.04 3.44
CA GLY A 125 6.63 -4.88 3.75
C GLY A 125 6.89 -4.97 5.26
N PHE A 126 6.05 -4.32 6.05
CA PHE A 126 6.14 -4.20 7.51
C PHE A 126 5.19 -5.13 8.27
N ASP A 127 4.50 -6.06 7.59
CA ASP A 127 3.61 -7.02 8.22
C ASP A 127 4.40 -7.95 9.16
N VAL A 128 4.21 -7.79 10.46
CA VAL A 128 4.88 -8.60 11.50
C VAL A 128 4.11 -9.89 11.84
N SER A 129 3.03 -10.20 11.11
CA SER A 129 2.23 -11.42 11.30
C SER A 129 2.95 -12.70 10.86
N ALA A 130 2.24 -13.83 10.88
CA ALA A 130 2.77 -15.16 10.55
C ALA A 130 3.43 -15.25 9.15
N SER A 131 3.06 -14.36 8.21
CA SER A 131 3.67 -14.30 6.88
C SER A 131 5.12 -13.78 6.90
N GLY A 132 5.50 -13.10 7.99
CA GLY A 132 6.81 -12.52 8.26
C GLY A 132 7.08 -11.24 7.46
N SER A 133 7.59 -10.23 8.15
CA SER A 133 7.94 -8.94 7.54
C SER A 133 9.03 -9.11 6.48
N ARG A 134 8.85 -8.38 5.37
CA ARG A 134 9.77 -8.42 4.22
C ARG A 134 10.86 -7.37 4.34
N TYR A 135 10.58 -6.30 5.07
CA TYR A 135 11.61 -5.42 5.55
C TYR A 135 12.32 -6.04 6.76
N PRO A 136 13.65 -6.06 6.80
CA PRO A 136 14.36 -6.49 8.01
C PRO A 136 14.10 -5.52 9.17
N ARG A 137 14.39 -5.97 10.39
CA ARG A 137 14.42 -5.06 11.54
C ARG A 137 15.42 -3.91 11.29
N SER A 138 15.16 -2.76 11.90
CA SER A 138 15.91 -1.53 11.67
C SER A 138 15.78 -0.98 10.24
N THR A 139 14.78 -1.41 9.48
CA THR A 139 14.49 -0.77 8.21
C THR A 139 13.85 0.59 8.47
N ASP A 140 14.40 1.58 7.79
CA ASP A 140 13.85 2.92 7.63
C ASP A 140 13.43 3.09 6.17
N THR A 141 12.22 3.54 5.94
CA THR A 141 11.72 3.79 4.59
C THR A 141 10.74 4.95 4.61
N MET A 142 10.87 5.83 3.63
CA MET A 142 9.87 6.86 3.35
C MET A 142 8.73 6.24 2.54
N VAL A 143 7.50 6.48 3.00
CA VAL A 143 6.25 6.04 2.37
C VAL A 143 5.38 7.27 2.22
N ASN A 144 5.21 7.75 0.99
CA ASN A 144 4.41 8.97 0.71
C ASN A 144 4.87 10.20 1.51
N GLY A 145 6.18 10.39 1.67
CA GLY A 145 6.74 11.48 2.47
C GLY A 145 6.61 11.31 3.99
N GLU A 146 6.00 10.22 4.46
CA GLU A 146 5.97 9.84 5.87
C GLU A 146 7.05 8.80 6.18
N ARG A 147 7.82 9.02 7.24
CA ARG A 147 8.85 8.08 7.67
C ARG A 147 8.26 6.88 8.38
N TRP A 148 8.61 5.67 7.94
CA TRP A 148 8.23 4.41 8.58
C TRP A 148 9.48 3.68 9.04
N VAL A 149 9.51 3.28 10.30
CA VAL A 149 10.65 2.56 10.89
C VAL A 149 10.18 1.30 11.60
N TRP A 150 10.86 0.18 11.35
CA TRP A 150 10.74 -0.99 12.22
C TRP A 150 11.80 -0.91 13.32
N CYS A 151 11.38 -0.37 14.47
CA CYS A 151 12.30 -0.07 15.57
C CYS A 151 13.03 -1.33 16.06
N ARG A 152 14.36 -1.22 16.15
CA ARG A 152 15.23 -2.28 16.65
C ARG A 152 14.93 -2.69 18.09
N ASP A 153 14.64 -1.72 18.95
CA ASP A 153 14.57 -1.92 20.39
C ASP A 153 13.20 -2.41 20.84
N CYS A 154 12.14 -1.64 20.55
CA CYS A 154 10.78 -2.03 20.92
C CYS A 154 10.12 -3.02 19.95
N ARG A 155 10.75 -3.30 18.79
CA ARG A 155 10.30 -4.24 17.75
C ARG A 155 8.93 -3.90 17.15
N LYS A 156 8.45 -2.67 17.33
CA LYS A 156 7.20 -2.18 16.76
C LYS A 156 7.50 -1.35 15.50
N VAL A 157 6.57 -1.40 14.56
CA VAL A 157 6.56 -0.51 13.39
C VAL A 157 5.98 0.83 13.86
N LYS A 158 6.69 1.90 13.56
CA LYS A 158 6.34 3.28 13.93
C LYS A 158 6.30 4.13 12.67
N LYS A 159 5.35 5.06 12.62
CA LYS A 159 5.04 5.88 11.43
C LYS A 159 5.05 7.37 11.80
N GLY A 160 5.44 8.22 10.87
CA GLY A 160 5.42 9.68 11.02
C GLY A 160 6.16 10.13 12.26
N ASP A 161 5.50 10.90 13.11
CA ASP A 161 6.09 11.46 14.33
C ASP A 161 6.57 10.39 15.32
N GLU A 162 5.95 9.21 15.35
CA GLU A 162 6.38 8.11 16.22
C GLU A 162 7.68 7.46 15.71
N ALA A 163 7.91 7.47 14.40
CA ALA A 163 9.20 7.05 13.85
C ALA A 163 10.31 7.99 14.34
N GLY A 164 9.98 9.27 14.54
CA GLY A 164 10.90 10.30 14.99
C GLY A 164 11.70 10.92 13.86
N LEU A 165 12.62 11.80 14.22
CA LEU A 165 13.48 12.50 13.27
C LEU A 165 14.47 11.55 12.58
N ASP A 166 14.98 11.93 11.41
CA ASP A 166 16.01 11.19 10.63
C ASP A 166 17.41 11.24 11.28
N ILE A 167 17.47 11.29 12.61
CA ILE A 167 18.71 11.26 13.39
C ILE A 167 19.19 9.82 13.56
N CYS A 168 18.26 8.88 13.71
CA CYS A 168 18.55 7.45 13.86
C CYS A 168 17.63 6.60 12.99
N GLN A 169 18.20 5.98 11.97
CA GLN A 169 17.48 5.13 11.01
C GLN A 169 17.07 3.75 11.57
N GLN A 170 17.39 3.45 12.83
CA GLN A 170 17.14 2.13 13.44
C GLN A 170 16.18 2.15 14.62
N CYS A 171 15.93 3.32 15.19
CA CYS A 171 15.16 3.46 16.43
C CYS A 171 13.97 4.41 16.19
N CYS A 172 12.87 4.14 16.90
CA CYS A 172 11.75 5.08 16.94
C CYS A 172 12.04 6.24 17.89
N ARG A 173 11.22 7.29 17.83
CA ARG A 173 11.35 8.50 18.67
C ARG A 173 11.51 8.16 20.15
N ASP A 174 10.62 7.33 20.68
CA ASP A 174 10.59 7.00 22.11
C ASP A 174 11.83 6.21 22.56
N CYS A 175 12.22 5.19 21.79
CA CYS A 175 13.39 4.38 22.14
C CYS A 175 14.67 5.20 22.04
N TYR A 176 14.75 6.09 21.04
CA TYR A 176 15.87 7.00 20.90
C TYR A 176 15.93 7.99 22.08
N GLY A 177 14.80 8.59 22.48
CA GLY A 177 14.76 9.53 23.61
C GLY A 177 15.03 8.89 24.98
N ALA A 178 14.62 7.63 25.18
CA ALA A 178 14.75 6.95 26.47
C ALA A 178 16.16 6.43 26.74
N TYR A 179 16.85 5.93 25.72
CA TYR A 179 18.12 5.20 25.91
C TYR A 179 19.29 5.80 25.12
N GLY A 180 19.01 6.74 24.21
CA GLY A 180 19.93 7.07 23.12
C GLY A 180 20.07 5.89 22.15
N CYS A 181 20.40 6.16 20.88
CA CYS A 181 20.87 5.05 20.05
C CYS A 181 22.32 4.72 20.43
N ALA A 182 22.63 3.44 20.65
CA ALA A 182 24.02 2.94 20.75
C ALA A 182 24.86 3.20 19.47
N CYS A 183 24.26 3.78 18.43
CA CYS A 183 24.84 4.32 17.22
C CYS A 183 26.01 5.28 17.47
N GLU A 184 26.02 6.06 18.57
CA GLU A 184 27.11 7.01 18.88
C GLU A 184 28.45 6.33 19.13
N LYS A 185 28.46 5.05 19.54
CA LYS A 185 29.70 4.31 19.87
C LYS A 185 30.29 3.54 18.68
N LYS A 186 29.62 3.55 17.52
CA LYS A 186 30.08 2.88 16.29
C LYS A 186 29.80 3.82 15.13
N GLU A 187 30.84 4.37 14.51
CA GLU A 187 30.85 5.29 13.35
C GLU A 187 30.02 4.88 12.11
N LYS A 188 29.22 3.81 12.17
CA LYS A 188 28.57 3.16 11.03
C LYS A 188 27.05 3.28 10.97
N CYS A 189 26.38 3.90 11.96
CA CYS A 189 24.92 3.96 11.99
C CYS A 189 24.30 5.27 11.49
N CYS A 190 25.01 6.40 11.59
CA CYS A 190 24.46 7.75 11.34
C CYS A 190 25.21 8.49 10.22
N SER A 191 25.68 7.80 9.18
CA SER A 191 26.21 8.51 8.00
C SER A 191 25.05 9.07 7.17
N ALA A 192 24.51 10.18 7.64
CA ALA A 192 23.53 11.03 6.96
C ALA A 192 24.09 11.72 5.70
N GLU A 193 25.34 11.48 5.32
CA GLU A 193 25.95 12.08 4.12
C GLU A 193 26.30 11.00 3.08
N LYS A 194 25.40 10.80 2.11
CA LYS A 194 25.68 10.46 0.69
C LYS A 194 24.41 10.18 -0.13
N ARG A 195 23.38 11.01 0.00
CA ARG A 195 22.32 11.14 -1.02
C ARG A 195 22.12 12.61 -1.40
N ALA A 196 23.23 13.28 -1.69
CA ALA A 196 23.24 14.51 -2.47
C ALA A 196 23.92 14.22 -3.81
N THR A 197 23.20 14.51 -4.89
CA THR A 197 23.72 14.92 -6.21
C THR A 197 24.69 13.98 -6.93
N THR A 198 24.14 13.07 -7.74
CA THR A 198 24.71 12.74 -9.06
C THR A 198 23.56 12.52 -10.04
N GLY A 199 22.99 13.65 -10.49
CA GLY A 199 21.94 13.69 -11.49
C GLY A 199 22.01 14.94 -12.37
N GLU A 200 23.17 15.58 -12.47
CA GLU A 200 23.45 16.61 -13.47
C GLU A 200 24.88 16.42 -13.97
N MET A 201 25.00 16.13 -15.26
CA MET A 201 26.10 16.38 -16.20
C MET A 201 26.20 15.24 -17.22
N ASN A 202 25.47 15.39 -18.32
CA ASN A 202 26.06 15.39 -19.67
C ASN A 202 24.97 15.50 -20.73
N ARG A 203 24.46 16.72 -20.91
CA ARG A 203 24.21 17.26 -22.25
C ARG A 203 25.49 18.01 -22.62
N GLU A 204 26.20 17.54 -23.64
CA GLU A 204 26.50 18.29 -24.86
C GLU A 204 27.74 17.77 -25.63
N HIS A 205 27.54 17.69 -26.95
CA HIS A 205 28.53 17.81 -28.03
C HIS A 205 29.57 16.69 -28.23
N LYS A 206 29.34 15.89 -29.28
CA LYS A 206 30.27 15.81 -30.41
C LYS A 206 29.50 15.58 -31.72
N LEU A 207 29.90 16.39 -32.70
CA LEU A 207 29.47 16.49 -34.09
C LEU A 207 29.51 15.16 -34.83
#